data_AF-G7UUQ8-F1
#
_entry.id   AF-G7UUQ8-F1
#
_cell.length_a   1.000
_cell.length_b   1.000
_cell.length_c   1.000
_cell.angle_alpha   90.00
_cell.angle_beta   90.00
_cell.angle_gamma   90.00
#
_symmetry.space_group_name_H-M   'P 1'
#
loop_
_entity.id
_entity.type
_entity.pdbx_description
1 polymer ?
#
loop_
_entity_poly.entity_id
_entity_poly.type
_entity_poly.pdbx_seq_one_letter_code
_entity_poly.pdbx_strand_id
1 'polypeptide(L)' 'MNFAMDPTARTRRIEQLAHEIWEAEGRPDGQSARHWAMAERLVDAELRAAAQSEGSGTPPFPHQEQDPS' A
#
# COMPACT_ATOMS: atom_id res chain seq x y z
N MET A 1 -3.84 19.33 -0.58
CA MET A 1 -3.71 18.42 0.57
C MET A 1 -2.95 17.18 0.11
N ASN A 2 -1.65 17.10 0.41
CA ASN A 2 -0.87 15.88 0.15
C ASN A 2 -1.24 14.84 1.21
N PHE A 3 -2.00 13.83 0.81
CA PHE A 3 -2.29 12.64 1.60
C PHE A 3 -1.04 11.77 1.71
N ALA A 4 -0.01 12.24 2.41
CA ALA A 4 1.01 11.35 2.95
C ALA A 4 0.33 10.49 4.05
N MET A 5 -0.45 9.52 3.60
CA MET A 5 -1.03 8.38 4.31
C MET A 5 -1.70 8.72 5.65
N ASP A 6 -2.89 9.30 5.54
CA ASP A 6 -3.79 9.51 6.67
C ASP A 6 -4.08 8.17 7.38
N PRO A 7 -3.98 8.08 8.72
CA PRO A 7 -4.26 6.84 9.46
C PRO A 7 -5.66 6.30 9.18
N THR A 8 -6.59 7.18 8.82
CA THR A 8 -7.94 6.84 8.39
C THR A 8 -7.98 6.07 7.06
N ALA A 9 -7.11 6.42 6.11
CA ALA A 9 -7.01 5.73 4.82
C ALA A 9 -6.42 4.32 4.99
N ARG A 10 -5.42 4.17 5.88
CA ARG A 10 -4.88 2.86 6.26
C ARG A 10 -5.97 1.95 6.81
N THR A 11 -6.76 2.41 7.78
CA THR A 11 -7.82 1.61 8.41
C THR A 11 -8.85 1.14 7.40
N ARG A 12 -9.32 2.01 6.50
CA ARG A 12 -10.29 1.61 5.45
C ARG A 12 -9.73 0.55 4.50
N ARG A 13 -8.44 0.65 4.16
CA ARG A 13 -7.77 -0.34 3.31
C ARG A 13 -7.72 -1.71 3.98
N ILE A 14 -7.44 -1.73 5.29
CA ILE A 14 -7.42 -2.95 6.11
C ILE A 14 -8.81 -3.56 6.18
N GLU A 15 -9.84 -2.76 6.45
CA GLU A 15 -11.24 -3.22 6.51
C GLU A 15 -11.67 -3.87 5.19
N GLN A 16 -11.35 -3.22 4.06
CA GLN A 16 -11.69 -3.71 2.73
C GLN A 16 -10.99 -5.05 2.42
N LEU A 17 -9.67 -5.12 2.66
CA LEU A 17 -8.90 -6.35 2.47
C LEU A 17 -9.36 -7.49 3.38
N ALA A 18 -9.67 -7.19 4.65
CA ALA A 18 -10.18 -8.20 5.57
C ALA A 18 -11.52 -8.76 5.11
N HIS A 19 -12.39 -7.92 4.53
CA HIS A 19 -13.67 -8.34 3.96
C HIS A 19 -13.47 -9.19 2.70
N GLU A 20 -12.59 -8.78 1.79
CA GLU A 20 -12.27 -9.54 0.57
C GLU A 20 -11.70 -10.92 0.87
N ILE A 21 -10.76 -11.00 1.83
CA ILE A 21 -10.18 -12.28 2.29
C ILE A 21 -11.29 -13.16 2.90
N TRP A 22 -12.16 -12.57 3.71
CA TRP A 22 -13.28 -13.29 4.34
C TRP A 22 -14.30 -13.82 3.32
N GLU A 23 -14.67 -13.02 2.32
CA GLU A 23 -15.55 -13.48 1.24
C GLU A 23 -14.89 -14.58 0.39
N ALA A 24 -13.60 -14.43 0.06
CA ALA A 24 -12.85 -15.42 -0.72
C ALA A 24 -12.67 -16.76 0.02
N GLU A 25 -12.52 -16.75 1.35
CA GLU A 25 -12.46 -17.96 2.19
C GLU A 25 -13.84 -18.60 2.45
N GLY A 26 -14.93 -18.00 1.94
CA GLY A 26 -16.28 -18.54 2.12
C GLY A 26 -16.92 -18.17 3.46
N ARG A 27 -16.48 -17.06 4.05
CA ARG A 27 -17.03 -16.44 5.26
C ARG A 27 -16.91 -17.32 6.52
N PRO A 28 -15.74 -17.89 6.84
CA PRO A 28 -15.59 -18.71 8.03
C PRO A 28 -15.76 -17.87 9.30
N ASP A 29 -16.66 -18.31 10.17
CA ASP A 29 -16.87 -17.71 11.49
C ASP A 29 -15.68 -17.99 12.43
N GLY A 30 -15.31 -17.00 13.23
CA GLY A 30 -14.23 -17.11 14.23
C GLY A 30 -12.80 -16.85 13.71
N GLN A 31 -12.61 -16.67 12.40
CA GLN A 31 -11.30 -16.40 11.80
C GLN A 31 -11.04 -14.90 11.51
N SER A 32 -11.96 -14.02 11.89
CA SER A 32 -11.90 -12.57 11.61
C SER A 32 -10.59 -11.92 12.04
N ALA A 33 -10.04 -12.30 13.21
CA ALA A 33 -8.76 -11.77 13.70
C ALA A 33 -7.56 -12.17 12.82
N ARG A 34 -7.60 -13.39 12.25
CA ARG A 34 -6.56 -13.87 11.34
C ARG A 34 -6.62 -13.13 10.00
N HIS A 35 -7.82 -12.89 9.46
CA HIS A 35 -7.99 -12.11 8.23
C HIS A 35 -7.59 -10.65 8.44
N TRP A 36 -7.94 -10.06 9.59
CA TRP A 36 -7.55 -8.70 9.94
C TRP A 36 -6.03 -8.55 10.02
N ALA A 37 -5.35 -9.46 10.71
CA ALA A 37 -3.89 -9.47 10.79
C ALA A 37 -3.21 -9.65 9.41
N MET A 38 -3.82 -10.43 8.51
CA MET A 38 -3.34 -10.60 7.14
C MET A 38 -3.51 -9.31 6.32
N ALA A 39 -4.68 -8.68 6.40
CA ALA A 39 -4.97 -7.40 5.76
C ALA A 39 -4.03 -6.29 6.25
N GLU A 40 -3.78 -6.21 7.57
CA GLU A 40 -2.84 -5.26 8.15
C GLU A 40 -1.43 -5.42 7.60
N ARG A 41 -0.92 -6.66 7.48
CA ARG A 41 0.42 -6.89 6.93
C ARG A 41 0.53 -6.48 5.46
N LEU A 42 -0.51 -6.71 4.67
CA LEU A 42 -0.55 -6.32 3.25
C LEU A 42 -0.52 -4.80 3.10
N VAL A 43 -1.41 -4.10 3.81
CA VAL A 43 -1.46 -2.63 3.77
C VAL A 43 -0.15 -2.04 4.28
N ASP A 44 0.37 -2.52 5.41
CA ASP A 44 1.63 -2.02 5.98
C ASP A 44 2.83 -2.23 5.02
N ALA A 45 2.83 -3.32 4.24
CA ALA A 45 3.82 -3.51 3.17
C ALA A 45 3.62 -2.52 2.00
N GLU A 46 2.38 -2.27 1.59
CA GLU A 46 2.03 -1.31 0.53
C GLU A 46 2.42 0.13 0.92
N LEU A 47 2.14 0.53 2.17
CA LEU A 47 2.54 1.85 2.71
C LEU A 47 4.07 1.97 2.80
N ARG A 48 4.77 0.92 3.25
CA ARG A 48 6.25 0.91 3.27
C ARG A 48 6.84 1.01 1.87
N ALA A 49 6.28 0.31 0.89
CA ALA A 49 6.74 0.36 -0.50
C ALA A 49 6.50 1.76 -1.10
N ALA A 50 5.32 2.34 -0.86
CA ALA A 50 5.02 3.71 -1.27
C ALA A 50 5.97 4.73 -0.62
N ALA A 51 6.22 4.62 0.69
CA ALA A 51 7.15 5.49 1.39
C ALA A 51 8.60 5.39 0.87
N GLN A 52 9.03 4.20 0.45
CA GLN A 52 10.34 3.99 -0.17
C GLN A 52 10.44 4.58 -1.58
N SER A 53 9.35 4.56 -2.35
CA SER A 53 9.27 5.15 -3.68
C SER A 53 9.20 6.69 -3.64
N GLU A 54 8.54 7.27 -2.63
CA GLU A 54 8.48 8.73 -2.45
C GLU A 54 9.79 9.31 -1.88
N GLY A 55 10.60 8.49 -1.20
CA GLY A 55 11.93 8.86 -0.69
C GLY A 55 13.10 8.50 -1.62
N SER A 56 12.89 7.57 -2.56
CA SER A 56 13.85 7.25 -3.61
C SER A 56 13.49 8.04 -4.87
N GLY A 57 13.82 9.33 -4.82
CA GLY A 57 14.28 10.00 -6.03
C GLY A 57 15.45 9.20 -6.57
N THR A 58 15.17 8.22 -7.43
CA THR A 58 16.11 7.93 -8.51
C THR A 58 16.08 9.22 -9.31
N PRO A 59 17.13 10.06 -9.30
CA PRO A 59 17.15 11.14 -10.26
C PRO A 59 17.01 10.48 -11.63
N PRO A 60 16.03 10.85 -12.48
CA PRO A 60 16.21 10.59 -13.89
C PRO A 60 17.55 11.23 -14.21
N PHE A 61 18.50 10.47 -14.77
CA PHE A 61 19.78 11.02 -15.20
C PHE A 61 19.60 12.43 -15.77
N PRO A 62 20.13 13.51 -15.15
CA PRO A 62 20.18 14.78 -15.82
C PRO A 62 21.39 14.71 -16.76
N HIS A 63 21.23 14.07 -17.91
CA HIS A 63 22.15 14.29 -19.02
C HIS A 63 21.45 15.18 -20.04
N GLN A 64 21.53 16.47 -19.75
CA GLN A 64 21.57 17.49 -20.78
C GLN A 64 22.72 17.13 -21.72
N GLU A 65 22.41 16.54 -22.87
CA GLU A 65 23.17 16.76 -24.09
C GLU A 65 22.14 16.73 -25.23
N GLN A 66 21.50 17.88 -25.41
CA GLN A 66 21.00 18.23 -26.73
C GLN A 66 22.23 18.49 -27.59
N ASP A 67 22.73 17.48 -28.30
CA ASP A 67 23.64 17.69 -29.42
C ASP A 67 22.82 17.62 -30.71
N PRO A 68 22.45 18.77 -31.31
CA PRO A 68 22.10 18.77 -32.72
C PRO A 68 23.41 18.81 -33.53
N SER A 69 23.71 17.72 -34.23
CA SER A 69 24.64 17.71 -35.36
C SER A 69 23.89 17.56 -36.68
#